data_AF-A0A5B9Y4Q8-F1
#
_entry.id   AF-A0A5B9Y4Q8-F1
#
_cell.length_a   1.000
_cell.length_b   1.000
_cell.length_c   1.000
_cell.angle_alpha   90.00
_cell.angle_beta   90.00
_cell.angle_gamma   90.00
#
_symmetry.space_group_name_H-M   'P 1'
#
loop_
_entity.id
_entity.type
_entity.pdbx_description
1 polymer ?
#
loop_
_entity_poly.entity_id
_entity_poly.type
_entity_poly.pdbx_seq_one_letter_code
_entity_poly.pdbx_strand_id
1 'polypeptide(L)'
;MIKSIKYLFTTVIGSLSISTVFVNDTITATKNNIVVSYSENTSGSSSTDEFMWAGRALQYFLYKNSDISENTYVNDLVEKVSGRDGYESDSSIFFEMGLIGSIVNISMYGLTSYQEFFAEAYAKWQTTEDSAKNKSWELLNYFFMHVYNVIKNSYSGAISDVNWENVKNWINENPVKDSLKYNTSKTSVSGSDLTYNDLQYLSSQIGVKNYNYTLKALATSFGYWNYDGNLSYGQDKVLKTLPIDKEDVEKFQTSNFMNDTFTKASSNSISEFDEYKEKLKEEYFATYDEMDEYYLEHTKFTSTTSSGSTINFLESVNNLQKHFGWSDVKTDGFKNQMLEMINLTLSITKWDEQDYFLYYFFALVISPDYPLSGTQEGVMAYTSSYFYNNSIYTSTAFASIVVSGKSIDMFSDASENDQYQQFWWSTPNIYATINHEMGHVLDGYLGITLEKVKSNVRTWKTILNSNALSIYEGKSFADGSFKKNNIATIVASSVGLIGGLVGGSLIFYFLVIKPKRKKKQ
;
A
#
# COMPACT_ATOMS: atom_id res chain seq x y z
N MET A 1 -7.61 -25.76 60.76
CA MET A 1 -7.11 -25.21 59.48
C MET A 1 -7.70 -25.95 58.25
N ILE A 2 -8.98 -26.38 58.31
CA ILE A 2 -9.71 -27.03 57.19
C ILE A 2 -11.09 -26.38 56.96
N LYS A 3 -11.48 -25.39 57.78
CA LYS A 3 -12.75 -24.65 57.62
C LYS A 3 -12.62 -23.33 56.84
N SER A 4 -11.40 -22.85 56.54
CA SER A 4 -11.18 -21.62 55.77
C SER A 4 -10.98 -21.84 54.27
N ILE A 5 -10.94 -23.10 53.81
CA ILE A 5 -10.82 -23.45 52.38
C ILE A 5 -12.20 -23.60 51.71
N LYS A 6 -13.26 -23.88 52.47
CA LYS A 6 -14.63 -24.01 51.93
C LYS A 6 -15.29 -22.66 51.59
N TYR A 7 -14.91 -21.57 52.25
CA TYR A 7 -15.45 -20.24 51.93
C TYR A 7 -14.68 -19.52 50.81
N LEU A 8 -13.45 -19.96 50.48
CA LEU A 8 -12.74 -19.46 49.31
C LEU A 8 -13.24 -20.12 48.00
N PHE A 9 -13.76 -21.34 48.07
CA PHE A 9 -14.28 -22.07 46.91
C PHE A 9 -15.75 -21.77 46.57
N THR A 10 -16.51 -21.18 47.49
CA THR A 10 -17.95 -20.87 47.23
C THR A 10 -18.16 -19.43 46.73
N THR A 11 -17.17 -18.56 46.88
CA THR A 11 -17.21 -17.19 46.32
C THR A 11 -16.58 -17.11 44.91
N VAL A 12 -15.93 -18.18 44.44
CA VAL A 12 -15.29 -18.25 43.11
C VAL A 12 -16.18 -18.99 42.07
N ILE A 13 -17.27 -19.62 42.50
CA ILE A 13 -18.19 -20.37 41.60
C ILE A 13 -19.54 -19.63 41.41
N GLY A 14 -19.79 -18.53 42.14
CA GLY A 14 -21.02 -17.73 42.05
C GLY A 14 -20.97 -16.54 41.07
N SER A 15 -19.85 -16.31 40.39
CA SER A 15 -19.70 -15.30 39.33
C SER A 15 -19.63 -15.91 37.92
N LEU A 16 -19.90 -17.21 37.81
CA LEU A 16 -19.94 -17.99 36.57
C LEU A 16 -21.38 -18.35 36.19
N SER A 17 -22.22 -17.34 35.95
CA SER A 17 -23.43 -17.51 35.13
C SER A 17 -24.13 -16.17 34.90
N ILE A 18 -24.53 -15.95 33.64
CA ILE A 18 -25.19 -14.76 33.08
C ILE A 18 -24.23 -13.66 32.61
N SER A 19 -23.37 -14.03 31.67
CA SER A 19 -23.24 -13.25 30.45
C SER A 19 -23.50 -14.21 29.30
N THR A 20 -24.63 -14.02 28.62
CA THR A 20 -24.88 -14.57 27.29
C THR A 20 -23.72 -14.13 26.41
N VAL A 21 -22.74 -15.02 26.24
CA VAL A 21 -21.70 -14.88 25.24
C VAL A 21 -22.43 -15.03 23.91
N PHE A 22 -22.82 -13.89 23.34
CA PHE A 22 -22.85 -13.75 21.90
C PHE A 22 -21.53 -14.32 21.41
N VAL A 23 -21.61 -15.34 20.58
CA VAL A 23 -20.52 -15.71 19.67
C VAL A 23 -20.36 -14.50 18.76
N ASN A 24 -19.65 -13.49 19.26
CA ASN A 24 -18.92 -12.57 18.42
C ASN A 24 -17.85 -13.44 17.79
N ASP A 25 -18.13 -13.92 16.58
CA ASP A 25 -17.09 -14.14 15.58
C ASP A 25 -16.46 -12.77 15.22
N THR A 26 -15.93 -12.08 16.23
CA THR A 26 -14.74 -11.26 16.05
C THR A 26 -13.71 -12.25 15.56
N ILE A 27 -13.49 -12.23 14.24
CA ILE A 27 -12.27 -12.70 13.59
C ILE A 27 -11.14 -12.16 14.46
N THR A 28 -10.69 -13.00 15.39
CA THR A 28 -9.51 -12.73 16.17
C THR A 28 -8.43 -13.14 15.20
N ALA A 29 -8.11 -12.22 14.27
CA ALA A 29 -6.91 -12.29 13.47
C ALA A 29 -5.78 -12.52 14.48
N THR A 30 -5.30 -13.76 14.52
CA THR A 30 -4.28 -14.21 15.44
C THR A 30 -3.03 -13.43 15.13
N LYS A 31 -2.81 -12.29 15.80
CA LYS A 31 -1.53 -11.65 16.16
C LYS A 31 -0.38 -11.65 15.12
N ASN A 32 -0.70 -11.75 13.83
CA ASN A 32 0.17 -11.57 12.68
C ASN A 32 -0.36 -10.40 11.84
N ASN A 33 -0.83 -9.34 12.50
CA ASN A 33 -1.19 -8.11 11.80
C ASN A 33 0.08 -7.62 11.10
N ILE A 34 0.09 -7.74 9.77
CA ILE A 34 1.03 -7.00 8.94
C ILE A 34 0.77 -5.55 9.26
N VAL A 35 1.80 -4.88 9.78
CA VAL A 35 1.81 -3.43 9.78
C VAL A 35 2.54 -3.06 8.50
N VAL A 36 1.92 -2.28 7.65
CA VAL A 36 2.63 -1.50 6.63
C VAL A 36 2.55 -0.08 7.14
N SER A 37 3.68 0.61 7.19
CA SER A 37 3.75 1.92 7.83
C SER A 37 4.20 2.97 6.84
N TYR A 38 3.34 3.92 6.51
CA TYR A 38 3.75 5.07 5.72
C TYR A 38 4.62 6.02 6.57
N SER A 39 5.80 6.40 6.06
CA SER A 39 6.71 7.34 6.75
C SER A 39 6.87 8.63 5.97
N GLU A 40 6.54 9.76 6.59
CA GLU A 40 6.64 11.08 6.00
C GLU A 40 7.95 11.79 6.36
N ASN A 41 8.63 12.35 5.36
CA ASN A 41 9.67 13.35 5.59
C ASN A 41 9.22 14.67 4.94
N THR A 42 8.42 15.45 5.68
CA THR A 42 7.94 16.76 5.22
C THR A 42 8.91 17.88 5.60
N SER A 43 9.22 18.76 4.64
CA SER A 43 9.73 20.10 4.90
C SER A 43 8.68 21.11 4.41
N GLY A 44 7.67 21.41 5.24
CA GLY A 44 6.57 22.31 4.91
C GLY A 44 5.23 21.87 5.52
N SER A 45 4.26 22.79 5.60
CA SER A 45 2.99 22.64 6.36
C SER A 45 1.79 22.07 5.58
N SER A 46 2.01 21.40 4.44
CA SER A 46 0.95 20.78 3.62
C SER A 46 0.75 19.32 4.01
N SER A 47 -0.50 18.84 4.11
CA SER A 47 -0.77 17.42 4.39
C SER A 47 -0.43 16.54 3.17
N THR A 48 0.04 15.33 3.42
CA THR A 48 0.40 14.34 2.39
C THR A 48 -0.78 13.91 1.53
N ASP A 49 -1.99 13.92 2.09
CA ASP A 49 -3.25 13.69 1.39
C ASP A 49 -3.47 14.63 0.19
N GLU A 50 -2.92 15.84 0.24
CA GLU A 50 -3.04 16.79 -0.88
C GLU A 50 -2.26 16.29 -2.11
N PHE A 51 -1.21 15.48 -1.95
CA PHE A 51 -0.36 15.01 -3.06
C PHE A 51 -0.72 13.63 -3.58
N MET A 52 -1.31 12.80 -2.72
CA MET A 52 -1.63 11.40 -3.00
C MET A 52 -3.14 11.24 -3.12
N TRP A 53 -3.67 11.71 -4.25
CA TRP A 53 -5.11 11.82 -4.51
C TRP A 53 -5.60 10.86 -5.62
N ALA A 54 -4.74 9.95 -6.11
CA ALA A 54 -5.08 9.03 -7.18
C ALA A 54 -6.24 8.10 -6.80
N GLY A 55 -6.29 7.67 -5.53
CA GLY A 55 -7.39 6.85 -5.02
C GLY A 55 -8.74 7.56 -5.02
N ARG A 56 -8.76 8.86 -4.72
CA ARG A 56 -9.99 9.68 -4.79
C ARG A 56 -10.48 9.79 -6.23
N ALA A 57 -9.56 10.04 -7.17
CA ALA A 57 -9.87 10.07 -8.60
C ALA A 57 -10.40 8.72 -9.11
N LEU A 58 -9.77 7.61 -8.69
CA LEU A 58 -10.21 6.27 -9.04
C LEU A 58 -11.60 5.95 -8.47
N GLN A 59 -11.87 6.24 -7.20
CA GLN A 59 -13.22 6.01 -6.64
C GLN A 59 -14.28 6.86 -7.34
N TYR A 60 -13.97 8.10 -7.72
CA TYR A 60 -14.90 8.93 -8.49
C TYR A 60 -15.14 8.36 -9.89
N PHE A 61 -14.08 7.88 -10.56
CA PHE A 61 -14.20 7.17 -11.83
C PHE A 61 -15.11 5.93 -11.71
N LEU A 62 -14.93 5.11 -10.66
CA LEU A 62 -15.77 3.93 -10.45
C LEU A 62 -17.23 4.31 -10.17
N TYR A 63 -17.46 5.33 -9.34
CA TYR A 63 -18.78 5.89 -9.09
C TYR A 63 -19.48 6.30 -10.40
N LYS A 64 -18.82 7.13 -11.21
CA LYS A 64 -19.38 7.62 -12.48
C LYS A 64 -19.58 6.54 -13.54
N ASN A 65 -18.88 5.42 -13.42
CA ASN A 65 -18.97 4.30 -14.35
C ASN A 65 -19.63 3.07 -13.69
N SER A 66 -20.61 3.33 -12.82
CA SER A 66 -21.52 2.36 -12.24
C SER A 66 -22.95 2.90 -12.23
N ASP A 67 -23.93 2.05 -11.93
CA ASP A 67 -25.33 2.44 -11.69
C ASP A 67 -25.63 2.64 -10.19
N ILE A 68 -24.61 2.90 -9.37
CA ILE A 68 -24.76 2.88 -7.91
C ILE A 68 -25.72 3.96 -7.39
N SER A 69 -25.77 5.13 -8.04
CA SER A 69 -26.68 6.23 -7.72
C SER A 69 -28.14 5.96 -8.11
N GLU A 70 -28.35 5.09 -9.10
CA GLU A 70 -29.66 4.67 -9.59
C GLU A 70 -30.21 3.47 -8.81
N ASN A 71 -29.37 2.81 -8.00
CA ASN A 71 -29.74 1.64 -7.24
C ASN A 71 -30.64 1.99 -6.05
N THR A 72 -31.88 1.52 -6.08
CA THR A 72 -32.88 1.82 -5.04
C THR A 72 -32.42 1.42 -3.64
N TYR A 73 -31.71 0.30 -3.49
CA TYR A 73 -31.24 -0.13 -2.17
C TYR A 73 -30.09 0.71 -1.64
N VAL A 74 -29.26 1.29 -2.52
CA VAL A 74 -28.23 2.24 -2.12
C VAL A 74 -28.86 3.57 -1.70
N ASN A 75 -29.88 4.03 -2.43
CA ASN A 75 -30.62 5.22 -2.05
C ASN A 75 -31.29 5.06 -0.67
N ASP A 76 -31.94 3.92 -0.41
CA ASP A 76 -32.50 3.62 0.91
C ASP A 76 -31.42 3.58 2.03
N LEU A 77 -30.21 3.08 1.72
CA LEU A 77 -29.06 3.11 2.63
C LEU A 77 -28.64 4.55 2.95
N VAL A 78 -28.52 5.41 1.94
CA VAL A 78 -28.16 6.83 2.09
C VAL A 78 -29.21 7.57 2.93
N GLU A 79 -30.50 7.33 2.69
CA GLU A 79 -31.59 7.91 3.50
C GLU A 79 -31.52 7.46 4.96
N LYS A 80 -31.32 6.15 5.20
CA LYS A 80 -31.18 5.60 6.55
C LYS A 80 -29.99 6.20 7.29
N VAL A 81 -28.87 6.34 6.60
CA VAL A 81 -27.61 6.84 7.17
C VAL A 81 -27.66 8.36 7.42
N SER A 82 -28.31 9.11 6.53
CA SER A 82 -28.52 10.56 6.71
C SER A 82 -29.58 10.91 7.75
N GLY A 83 -30.47 9.96 8.08
CA GLY A 83 -31.59 10.15 9.00
C GLY A 83 -32.66 11.09 8.45
N ARG A 84 -32.74 11.25 7.11
CA ARG A 84 -33.66 12.14 6.42
C ARG A 84 -34.20 11.47 5.15
N ASP A 85 -35.52 11.26 5.11
CA ASP A 85 -36.22 10.77 3.90
C ASP A 85 -36.06 11.78 2.75
N GLY A 86 -35.73 11.32 1.54
CA GLY A 86 -35.57 12.17 0.36
C GLY A 86 -34.36 13.11 0.38
N TYR A 87 -33.30 12.77 1.12
CA TYR A 87 -32.11 13.61 1.23
C TYR A 87 -31.21 13.52 -0.01
N GLU A 88 -31.20 14.57 -0.83
CA GLU A 88 -30.19 14.82 -1.86
C GLU A 88 -29.15 15.80 -1.30
N SER A 89 -27.90 15.38 -1.21
CA SER A 89 -26.76 16.26 -0.97
C SER A 89 -25.60 15.82 -1.82
N ASP A 90 -24.82 16.78 -2.33
CA ASP A 90 -23.56 16.50 -3.01
C ASP A 90 -22.61 15.61 -2.17
N SER A 91 -22.80 15.56 -0.84
CA SER A 91 -22.06 14.67 0.05
C SER A 91 -22.36 13.19 -0.17
N SER A 92 -23.57 12.80 -0.63
CA SER A 92 -23.94 11.38 -0.84
C SER A 92 -23.03 10.69 -1.87
N ILE A 93 -22.47 11.47 -2.79
CA ILE A 93 -21.45 11.02 -3.75
C ILE A 93 -20.27 10.37 -3.02
N PHE A 94 -19.84 10.89 -1.87
CA PHE A 94 -18.72 10.31 -1.12
C PHE A 94 -19.09 8.96 -0.47
N PHE A 95 -20.35 8.79 -0.05
CA PHE A 95 -20.84 7.50 0.41
C PHE A 95 -20.81 6.46 -0.72
N GLU A 96 -21.35 6.85 -1.88
CA GLU A 96 -21.42 6.02 -3.09
C GLU A 96 -20.03 5.66 -3.61
N MET A 97 -19.10 6.63 -3.68
CA MET A 97 -17.69 6.43 -4.01
C MET A 97 -17.02 5.38 -3.10
N GLY A 98 -17.21 5.52 -1.77
CA GLY A 98 -16.66 4.55 -0.82
C GLY A 98 -17.26 3.15 -1.03
N LEU A 99 -18.57 3.08 -1.29
CA LEU A 99 -19.29 1.81 -1.42
C LEU A 99 -18.90 1.09 -2.71
N ILE A 100 -18.95 1.77 -3.87
CA ILE A 100 -18.53 1.17 -5.14
C ILE A 100 -17.05 0.79 -5.13
N GLY A 101 -16.21 1.61 -4.48
CA GLY A 101 -14.80 1.28 -4.26
C GLY A 101 -14.64 -0.06 -3.55
N SER A 102 -15.33 -0.26 -2.43
CA SER A 102 -15.27 -1.50 -1.65
C SER A 102 -15.83 -2.74 -2.36
N ILE A 103 -16.71 -2.55 -3.35
CA ILE A 103 -17.29 -3.60 -4.20
C ILE A 103 -16.30 -4.01 -5.30
N VAL A 104 -15.74 -3.02 -6.00
CA VAL A 104 -14.79 -3.26 -7.11
C VAL A 104 -13.44 -3.74 -6.60
N ASN A 105 -12.96 -3.21 -5.49
CA ASN A 105 -11.67 -3.53 -4.90
C ASN A 105 -11.85 -4.13 -3.50
N ILE A 106 -12.11 -5.44 -3.44
CA ILE A 106 -12.34 -6.18 -2.19
C ILE A 106 -11.04 -6.21 -1.37
N SER A 107 -10.86 -5.26 -0.46
CA SER A 107 -9.67 -5.17 0.39
C SER A 107 -9.97 -4.38 1.65
N MET A 108 -9.83 -5.04 2.80
CA MET A 108 -9.95 -4.45 4.13
C MET A 108 -8.86 -3.42 4.37
N TYR A 109 -7.67 -3.66 3.79
CA TYR A 109 -6.59 -2.70 3.85
C TYR A 109 -6.91 -1.46 2.99
N GLY A 110 -7.45 -1.68 1.79
CA GLY A 110 -7.93 -0.62 0.90
C GLY A 110 -9.12 0.20 1.43
N LEU A 111 -9.81 -0.22 2.49
CA LEU A 111 -10.85 0.59 3.14
C LEU A 111 -10.26 1.74 3.98
N THR A 112 -8.98 1.70 4.32
CA THR A 112 -8.41 2.57 5.36
C THR A 112 -8.16 4.01 4.91
N SER A 113 -7.83 4.23 3.63
CA SER A 113 -7.71 5.55 3.01
C SER A 113 -7.80 5.47 1.49
N TYR A 114 -7.80 6.63 0.81
CA TYR A 114 -7.69 6.63 -0.66
C TYR A 114 -6.36 6.09 -1.15
N GLN A 115 -5.25 6.35 -0.44
CA GLN A 115 -3.92 5.89 -0.85
C GLN A 115 -3.83 4.37 -0.78
N GLU A 116 -4.37 3.79 0.29
CA GLU A 116 -4.43 2.34 0.48
C GLU A 116 -5.39 1.70 -0.54
N PHE A 117 -6.54 2.33 -0.79
CA PHE A 117 -7.45 1.92 -1.86
C PHE A 117 -6.76 1.87 -3.22
N PHE A 118 -5.99 2.91 -3.57
CA PHE A 118 -5.28 3.00 -4.84
C PHE A 118 -4.19 1.94 -4.96
N ALA A 119 -3.40 1.76 -3.91
CA ALA A 119 -2.33 0.77 -3.87
C ALA A 119 -2.86 -0.65 -4.10
N GLU A 120 -3.97 -0.98 -3.43
CA GLU A 120 -4.68 -2.23 -3.63
C GLU A 120 -5.24 -2.39 -5.05
N ALA A 121 -5.87 -1.34 -5.59
CA ALA A 121 -6.43 -1.39 -6.93
C ALA A 121 -5.34 -1.60 -8.01
N TYR A 122 -4.19 -0.95 -7.82
CA TYR A 122 -3.01 -1.14 -8.66
C TYR A 122 -2.47 -2.57 -8.56
N ALA A 123 -2.32 -3.11 -7.34
CA ALA A 123 -1.88 -4.48 -7.13
C ALA A 123 -2.83 -5.48 -7.81
N LYS A 124 -4.15 -5.32 -7.63
CA LYS A 124 -5.16 -6.15 -8.29
C LYS A 124 -5.10 -6.06 -9.80
N TRP A 125 -4.99 -4.86 -10.38
CA TRP A 125 -4.94 -4.68 -11.84
C TRP A 125 -3.81 -5.48 -12.48
N GLN A 126 -2.60 -5.41 -11.91
CA GLN A 126 -1.42 -6.05 -12.49
C GLN A 126 -1.37 -7.56 -12.28
N THR A 127 -1.95 -8.07 -11.19
CA THR A 127 -1.68 -9.44 -10.73
C THR A 127 -2.86 -10.39 -10.85
N THR A 128 -4.03 -9.92 -11.30
CA THR A 128 -5.19 -10.79 -11.54
C THR A 128 -4.93 -11.71 -12.73
N GLU A 129 -4.95 -13.02 -12.49
CA GLU A 129 -4.84 -14.04 -13.54
C GLU A 129 -6.02 -13.99 -14.52
N ASP A 130 -5.77 -14.36 -15.79
CA ASP A 130 -6.79 -14.29 -16.87
C ASP A 130 -8.08 -15.04 -16.54
N SER A 131 -7.98 -16.19 -15.87
CA SER A 131 -9.13 -16.98 -15.43
C SER A 131 -10.01 -16.28 -14.38
N ALA A 132 -9.44 -15.33 -13.64
CA ALA A 132 -10.12 -14.57 -12.59
C ALA A 132 -10.51 -13.15 -13.04
N LYS A 133 -10.07 -12.70 -14.23
CA LYS A 133 -10.41 -11.37 -14.77
C LYS A 133 -11.91 -11.22 -14.93
N ASN A 134 -12.47 -10.23 -14.24
CA ASN A 134 -13.89 -9.99 -14.12
C ASN A 134 -14.25 -8.52 -14.37
N LYS A 135 -15.53 -8.14 -14.27
CA LYS A 135 -15.98 -6.76 -14.49
C LYS A 135 -15.26 -5.74 -13.60
N SER A 136 -14.98 -6.10 -12.36
CA SER A 136 -14.23 -5.23 -11.44
C SER A 136 -12.80 -5.00 -11.93
N TRP A 137 -12.10 -6.05 -12.36
CA TRP A 137 -10.78 -5.92 -13.00
C TRP A 137 -10.87 -5.10 -14.30
N GLU A 138 -11.91 -5.30 -15.11
CA GLU A 138 -12.08 -4.61 -16.39
C GLU A 138 -12.16 -3.08 -16.25
N LEU A 139 -12.85 -2.60 -15.20
CA LEU A 139 -12.91 -1.17 -14.88
C LEU A 139 -11.57 -0.62 -14.39
N LEU A 140 -10.86 -1.36 -13.54
CA LEU A 140 -9.51 -0.99 -13.10
C LEU A 140 -8.56 -0.94 -14.30
N ASN A 141 -8.64 -1.94 -15.19
CA ASN A 141 -7.83 -2.01 -16.40
C ASN A 141 -8.04 -0.78 -17.28
N TYR A 142 -9.29 -0.39 -17.51
CA TYR A 142 -9.60 0.81 -18.28
C TYR A 142 -9.04 2.07 -17.63
N PHE A 143 -9.18 2.20 -16.30
CA PHE A 143 -8.64 3.35 -15.59
C PHE A 143 -7.13 3.45 -15.75
N PHE A 144 -6.38 2.38 -15.49
CA PHE A 144 -4.92 2.41 -15.57
C PHE A 144 -4.42 2.60 -17.02
N MET A 145 -5.04 1.92 -18.00
CA MET A 145 -4.60 2.01 -19.40
C MET A 145 -4.99 3.31 -20.10
N HIS A 146 -6.10 3.95 -19.73
CA HIS A 146 -6.66 5.05 -20.52
C HIS A 146 -6.93 6.34 -19.75
N VAL A 147 -7.01 6.29 -18.41
CA VAL A 147 -7.41 7.45 -17.58
C VAL A 147 -6.23 8.00 -16.80
N TYR A 148 -5.49 7.14 -16.11
CA TYR A 148 -4.45 7.54 -15.15
C TYR A 148 -3.45 8.53 -15.76
N ASN A 149 -2.85 8.17 -16.90
CA ASN A 149 -1.83 9.02 -17.51
C ASN A 149 -2.40 10.33 -18.09
N VAL A 150 -3.66 10.32 -18.55
CA VAL A 150 -4.31 11.53 -19.05
C VAL A 150 -4.54 12.52 -17.91
N ILE A 151 -5.02 12.02 -16.76
CA ILE A 151 -5.18 12.83 -15.55
C ILE A 151 -3.82 13.37 -15.10
N LYS A 152 -2.77 12.53 -15.05
CA LYS A 152 -1.39 12.92 -14.67
C LYS A 152 -0.83 14.08 -15.49
N ASN A 153 -1.08 14.05 -16.81
CA ASN A 153 -0.58 15.05 -17.75
C ASN A 153 -1.43 16.33 -17.76
N SER A 154 -2.71 16.21 -17.37
CA SER A 154 -3.63 17.34 -17.29
C SER A 154 -3.55 18.07 -15.94
N TYR A 155 -3.28 17.34 -14.86
CA TYR A 155 -3.30 17.83 -13.48
C TYR A 155 -2.14 17.22 -12.69
N SER A 156 -1.40 18.05 -11.97
CA SER A 156 -0.26 17.60 -11.17
C SER A 156 -0.02 18.49 -9.96
N GLY A 157 0.76 17.99 -9.00
CA GLY A 157 1.00 18.67 -7.73
C GLY A 157 -0.09 18.36 -6.68
N ALA A 158 -0.17 19.23 -5.69
CA ALA A 158 -1.24 19.17 -4.69
C ALA A 158 -2.62 19.37 -5.34
N ILE A 159 -3.58 18.54 -4.95
CA ILE A 159 -4.98 18.72 -5.32
C ILE A 159 -5.58 19.86 -4.48
N SER A 160 -6.05 20.89 -5.17
CA SER A 160 -6.92 21.93 -4.61
C SER A 160 -8.37 21.64 -5.03
N ASP A 161 -9.35 22.30 -4.41
CA ASP A 161 -10.76 22.16 -4.81
C ASP A 161 -10.95 22.47 -6.31
N VAL A 162 -10.28 23.50 -6.84
CA VAL A 162 -10.33 23.85 -8.26
C VAL A 162 -9.78 22.74 -9.14
N ASN A 163 -8.61 22.19 -8.80
CA ASN A 163 -8.02 21.09 -9.56
C ASN A 163 -8.88 19.81 -9.47
N TRP A 164 -9.50 19.58 -8.31
CA TRP A 164 -10.43 18.46 -8.12
C TRP A 164 -11.67 18.55 -9.00
N GLU A 165 -12.30 19.73 -9.09
CA GLU A 165 -13.42 19.93 -10.02
C GLU A 165 -13.03 19.67 -11.47
N ASN A 166 -11.83 20.05 -11.87
CA ASN A 166 -11.35 19.79 -13.23
C ASN A 166 -11.15 18.28 -13.50
N VAL A 167 -10.61 17.53 -12.53
CA VAL A 167 -10.51 16.06 -12.61
C VAL A 167 -11.90 15.43 -12.76
N LYS A 168 -12.87 15.86 -11.94
CA LYS A 168 -14.27 15.37 -12.05
C LYS A 168 -14.87 15.67 -13.41
N ASN A 169 -14.70 16.89 -13.91
CA ASN A 169 -15.22 17.30 -15.21
C ASN A 169 -14.62 16.47 -16.34
N TRP A 170 -13.31 16.23 -16.32
CA TRP A 170 -12.67 15.37 -17.31
C TRP A 170 -13.26 13.95 -17.30
N ILE A 171 -13.45 13.35 -16.12
CA ILE A 171 -14.07 12.02 -15.99
C ILE A 171 -15.51 12.03 -16.52
N ASN A 172 -16.29 13.06 -16.21
CA ASN A 172 -17.69 13.18 -16.66
C ASN A 172 -17.81 13.35 -18.18
N GLU A 173 -16.88 14.09 -18.80
CA GLU A 173 -16.87 14.34 -20.25
C GLU A 173 -16.34 13.16 -21.07
N ASN A 174 -15.70 12.17 -20.42
CA ASN A 174 -15.13 10.99 -21.05
C ASN A 174 -15.73 9.69 -20.49
N PRO A 175 -17.06 9.48 -20.62
CA PRO A 175 -17.72 8.31 -20.07
C PRO A 175 -17.24 7.02 -20.75
N VAL A 176 -17.20 5.93 -20.00
CA VAL A 176 -16.94 4.61 -20.58
C VAL A 176 -18.14 4.11 -21.38
N LYS A 177 -17.91 3.15 -22.28
CA LYS A 177 -19.01 2.44 -22.97
C LYS A 177 -19.91 1.78 -21.93
N ASP A 178 -21.23 1.80 -22.14
CA ASP A 178 -22.19 1.22 -21.18
C ASP A 178 -21.91 -0.25 -20.85
N SER A 179 -21.34 -1.03 -21.78
CA SER A 179 -20.93 -2.43 -21.54
C SER A 179 -19.83 -2.61 -20.49
N LEU A 180 -19.08 -1.54 -20.18
CA LEU A 180 -18.03 -1.55 -19.16
C LEU A 180 -18.56 -1.12 -17.78
N LYS A 181 -19.70 -0.43 -17.71
CA LYS A 181 -20.25 0.06 -16.44
C LYS A 181 -20.55 -1.11 -15.48
N TYR A 182 -20.25 -0.89 -14.21
CA TYR A 182 -20.58 -1.85 -13.15
C TYR A 182 -22.08 -1.79 -12.83
N ASN A 183 -22.75 -2.94 -12.82
CA ASN A 183 -24.17 -3.08 -12.54
C ASN A 183 -24.41 -3.60 -11.11
N THR A 184 -24.51 -2.68 -10.16
CA THR A 184 -24.91 -2.93 -8.77
C THR A 184 -26.36 -3.42 -8.65
N SER A 185 -27.20 -3.16 -9.64
CA SER A 185 -28.61 -3.62 -9.67
C SER A 185 -28.77 -5.07 -10.16
N LYS A 186 -27.68 -5.76 -10.53
CA LYS A 186 -27.72 -7.14 -11.02
C LYS A 186 -28.19 -8.08 -9.90
N THR A 187 -29.39 -8.65 -10.04
CA THR A 187 -30.01 -9.48 -8.99
C THR A 187 -29.56 -10.93 -8.96
N SER A 188 -28.90 -11.43 -10.01
CA SER A 188 -28.44 -12.83 -10.08
C SER A 188 -27.19 -13.00 -10.95
N VAL A 189 -26.42 -14.03 -10.64
CA VAL A 189 -25.24 -14.48 -11.41
C VAL A 189 -25.69 -15.46 -12.49
N SER A 190 -25.16 -15.34 -13.71
CA SER A 190 -25.50 -16.22 -14.83
C SER A 190 -24.70 -17.53 -14.79
N GLY A 191 -25.17 -18.58 -15.49
CA GLY A 191 -24.44 -19.85 -15.55
C GLY A 191 -23.09 -19.80 -16.27
N SER A 192 -22.82 -18.73 -17.05
CA SER A 192 -21.54 -18.51 -17.74
C SER A 192 -20.56 -17.62 -16.96
N ASP A 193 -21.02 -17.01 -15.88
CA ASP A 193 -20.22 -16.14 -15.01
C ASP A 193 -19.20 -16.96 -14.21
N LEU A 194 -18.25 -16.26 -13.60
CA LEU A 194 -17.29 -16.83 -12.68
C LEU A 194 -17.97 -17.26 -11.38
N THR A 195 -17.34 -18.22 -10.71
CA THR A 195 -17.67 -18.65 -9.36
C THR A 195 -16.68 -18.06 -8.36
N TYR A 196 -16.99 -18.18 -7.07
CA TYR A 196 -16.05 -17.78 -6.03
C TYR A 196 -14.72 -18.56 -6.09
N ASN A 197 -14.74 -19.81 -6.58
CA ASN A 197 -13.54 -20.62 -6.78
C ASN A 197 -12.69 -20.09 -7.94
N ASP A 198 -13.31 -19.61 -9.03
CA ASP A 198 -12.56 -19.00 -10.14
C ASP A 198 -11.89 -17.69 -9.71
N LEU A 199 -12.50 -16.98 -8.75
CA LEU A 199 -11.92 -15.82 -8.07
C LEU A 199 -10.97 -16.20 -6.92
N GLN A 200 -10.63 -17.48 -6.77
CA GLN A 200 -9.74 -18.00 -5.74
C GLN A 200 -10.18 -17.72 -4.29
N TYR A 201 -11.48 -17.57 -4.01
CA TYR A 201 -12.00 -17.47 -2.65
C TYR A 201 -12.44 -18.84 -2.09
N LEU A 202 -12.44 -19.00 -0.76
CA LEU A 202 -12.92 -20.23 -0.10
C LEU A 202 -14.44 -20.38 -0.05
N SER A 203 -15.21 -19.31 -0.24
CA SER A 203 -16.67 -19.34 -0.15
C SER A 203 -17.33 -18.26 -0.99
N SER A 204 -18.65 -18.37 -1.23
CA SER A 204 -19.43 -17.33 -1.91
C SER A 204 -19.69 -16.08 -1.06
N GLN A 205 -19.31 -16.08 0.21
CA GLN A 205 -19.43 -14.94 1.13
C GLN A 205 -18.24 -14.00 0.91
N ILE A 206 -18.14 -13.39 -0.27
CA ILE A 206 -17.04 -12.50 -0.66
C ILE A 206 -17.45 -11.02 -0.59
N GLY A 207 -16.51 -10.14 -0.23
CA GLY A 207 -16.74 -8.69 -0.22
C GLY A 207 -18.02 -8.32 0.55
N VAL A 208 -18.89 -7.49 -0.02
CA VAL A 208 -20.14 -7.08 0.66
C VAL A 208 -21.23 -8.17 0.71
N LYS A 209 -20.94 -9.41 0.28
CA LYS A 209 -21.74 -10.59 0.67
C LYS A 209 -21.37 -11.08 2.08
N ASN A 210 -20.15 -10.81 2.56
CA ASN A 210 -19.71 -11.14 3.91
C ASN A 210 -20.12 -10.05 4.91
N TYR A 211 -20.92 -10.41 5.91
CA TYR A 211 -21.45 -9.44 6.89
C TYR A 211 -20.39 -8.54 7.54
N ASN A 212 -19.27 -9.11 8.00
CA ASN A 212 -18.22 -8.35 8.69
C ASN A 212 -17.51 -7.35 7.76
N TYR A 213 -17.28 -7.76 6.50
CA TYR A 213 -16.75 -6.87 5.48
C TYR A 213 -17.76 -5.77 5.13
N THR A 214 -19.05 -6.13 4.94
CA THR A 214 -20.12 -5.18 4.62
C THR A 214 -20.23 -4.07 5.65
N LEU A 215 -20.21 -4.38 6.95
CA LEU A 215 -20.23 -3.35 8.00
C LEU A 215 -19.05 -2.39 7.91
N LYS A 216 -17.85 -2.89 7.60
CA LYS A 216 -16.65 -2.06 7.47
C LYS A 216 -16.67 -1.22 6.20
N ALA A 217 -17.15 -1.77 5.09
CA ALA A 217 -17.39 -1.04 3.86
C ALA A 217 -18.38 0.11 4.09
N LEU A 218 -19.54 -0.18 4.69
CA LEU A 218 -20.55 0.84 5.00
C LEU A 218 -20.06 1.87 6.02
N ALA A 219 -19.30 1.47 7.04
CA ALA A 219 -18.68 2.41 7.97
C ALA A 219 -17.66 3.32 7.27
N THR A 220 -16.88 2.78 6.34
CA THR A 220 -15.93 3.57 5.55
C THR A 220 -16.65 4.57 4.66
N SER A 221 -17.69 4.14 3.93
CA SER A 221 -18.57 5.01 3.12
C SER A 221 -19.23 6.10 3.98
N PHE A 222 -19.72 5.75 5.16
CA PHE A 222 -20.28 6.71 6.11
C PHE A 222 -19.24 7.69 6.65
N GLY A 223 -18.00 7.24 6.84
CA GLY A 223 -16.86 8.09 7.18
C GLY A 223 -16.59 9.11 6.09
N TYR A 224 -16.45 8.66 4.83
CA TYR A 224 -16.28 9.56 3.68
C TYR A 224 -17.40 10.59 3.58
N TRP A 225 -18.65 10.16 3.79
CA TRP A 225 -19.81 11.06 3.80
C TRP A 225 -19.73 12.14 4.88
N ASN A 226 -19.53 11.76 6.15
CA ASN A 226 -19.56 12.69 7.29
C ASN A 226 -18.45 13.74 7.26
N TYR A 227 -17.39 13.49 6.49
CA TYR A 227 -16.19 14.32 6.47
C TYR A 227 -15.89 14.88 5.08
N ASP A 228 -16.91 15.02 4.22
CA ASP A 228 -16.80 15.60 2.87
C ASP A 228 -15.65 15.00 2.04
N GLY A 229 -15.50 13.67 2.17
CA GLY A 229 -14.47 12.88 1.52
C GLY A 229 -13.15 12.78 2.28
N ASN A 230 -12.96 13.38 3.45
CA ASN A 230 -11.71 13.33 4.21
C ASN A 230 -11.70 12.21 5.28
N LEU A 231 -10.93 11.13 5.06
CA LEU A 231 -10.72 10.07 6.06
C LEU A 231 -9.57 10.39 7.03
N SER A 232 -9.64 11.51 7.73
CA SER A 232 -8.73 11.76 8.88
C SER A 232 -9.19 11.06 10.17
N TYR A 233 -10.34 10.37 10.16
CA TYR A 233 -10.96 9.80 11.36
C TYR A 233 -11.02 8.26 11.31
N GLY A 234 -10.41 7.61 12.29
CA GLY A 234 -10.28 6.16 12.34
C GLY A 234 -11.61 5.40 12.29
N GLN A 235 -11.66 4.37 11.44
CA GLN A 235 -12.84 3.53 11.14
C GLN A 235 -13.55 2.99 12.41
N ASP A 236 -12.79 2.65 13.46
CA ASP A 236 -13.34 2.10 14.71
C ASP A 236 -14.31 3.05 15.44
N LYS A 237 -14.13 4.37 15.28
CA LYS A 237 -15.04 5.35 15.85
C LYS A 237 -16.33 5.43 15.01
N VAL A 238 -16.19 5.36 13.68
CA VAL A 238 -17.31 5.43 12.74
C VAL A 238 -18.20 4.18 12.84
N LEU A 239 -17.60 3.00 12.98
CA LEU A 239 -18.31 1.73 13.18
C LEU A 239 -19.27 1.77 14.38
N LYS A 240 -18.88 2.42 15.48
CA LYS A 240 -19.72 2.54 16.69
C LYS A 240 -20.91 3.49 16.51
N THR A 241 -20.85 4.36 15.51
CA THR A 241 -21.86 5.37 15.21
C THR A 241 -22.65 5.06 13.95
N LEU A 242 -22.31 3.98 13.23
CA LEU A 242 -23.00 3.58 12.01
C LEU A 242 -24.44 3.17 12.35
N PRO A 243 -25.46 3.84 11.81
CA PRO A 243 -26.86 3.54 12.11
C PRO A 243 -27.40 2.37 11.26
N ILE A 244 -26.59 1.32 11.08
CA ILE A 244 -26.90 0.13 10.30
C ILE A 244 -26.62 -1.11 11.14
N ASP A 245 -27.60 -2.00 11.22
CA ASP A 245 -27.47 -3.30 11.87
C ASP A 245 -27.50 -4.47 10.87
N LYS A 246 -27.57 -5.71 11.39
CA LYS A 246 -27.63 -6.91 10.56
C LYS A 246 -28.91 -7.02 9.73
N GLU A 247 -30.05 -6.65 10.31
CA GLU A 247 -31.34 -6.72 9.63
C GLU A 247 -31.38 -5.71 8.48
N ASP A 248 -30.79 -4.53 8.68
CA ASP A 248 -30.60 -3.53 7.63
C ASP A 248 -29.75 -4.09 6.46
N VAL A 249 -28.61 -4.75 6.73
CA VAL A 249 -27.75 -5.34 5.67
C VAL A 249 -28.51 -6.36 4.80
N GLU A 250 -29.37 -7.17 5.41
CA GLU A 250 -30.23 -8.14 4.71
C GLU A 250 -31.35 -7.44 3.94
N LYS A 251 -32.01 -6.45 4.57
CA LYS A 251 -33.09 -5.65 3.98
C LYS A 251 -32.65 -4.93 2.71
N PHE A 252 -31.45 -4.35 2.72
CA PHE A 252 -30.91 -3.59 1.58
C PHE A 252 -30.25 -4.48 0.52
N GLN A 253 -30.36 -5.81 0.64
CA GLN A 253 -29.86 -6.76 -0.35
C GLN A 253 -28.41 -6.49 -0.79
N THR A 254 -27.56 -6.01 0.13
CA THR A 254 -26.17 -5.61 -0.16
C THR A 254 -25.37 -6.69 -0.90
N SER A 255 -25.71 -7.96 -0.66
CA SER A 255 -25.13 -9.10 -1.37
C SER A 255 -25.29 -9.03 -2.90
N ASN A 256 -26.34 -8.41 -3.42
CA ASN A 256 -26.58 -8.27 -4.86
C ASN A 256 -25.59 -7.33 -5.54
N PHE A 257 -25.05 -6.35 -4.80
CA PHE A 257 -24.09 -5.39 -5.35
C PHE A 257 -22.81 -6.08 -5.85
N MET A 258 -22.50 -7.29 -5.37
CA MET A 258 -21.34 -8.08 -5.79
C MET A 258 -21.61 -8.96 -7.02
N ASN A 259 -22.85 -9.07 -7.53
CA ASN A 259 -23.17 -10.04 -8.56
C ASN A 259 -22.47 -9.76 -9.90
N ASP A 260 -22.09 -8.50 -10.16
CA ASP A 260 -21.37 -8.14 -11.38
C ASP A 260 -19.85 -8.39 -11.28
N THR A 261 -19.28 -8.49 -10.07
CA THR A 261 -17.92 -9.00 -9.85
C THR A 261 -17.74 -10.42 -10.37
N PHE A 262 -18.81 -11.21 -10.50
CA PHE A 262 -18.74 -12.54 -11.09
C PHE A 262 -18.82 -12.52 -12.63
N THR A 263 -19.25 -11.40 -13.24
CA THR A 263 -19.28 -11.29 -14.70
C THR A 263 -17.84 -11.33 -15.22
N LYS A 264 -17.56 -12.26 -16.15
CA LYS A 264 -16.26 -12.35 -16.82
C LYS A 264 -15.93 -11.03 -17.51
N ALA A 265 -14.67 -10.62 -17.44
CA ALA A 265 -14.19 -9.49 -18.24
C ALA A 265 -14.39 -9.79 -19.73
N SER A 266 -14.59 -8.75 -20.55
CA SER A 266 -14.72 -8.98 -21.99
C SER A 266 -13.43 -9.53 -22.59
N SER A 267 -13.56 -10.39 -23.59
CA SER A 267 -12.41 -10.92 -24.34
C SER A 267 -11.56 -9.82 -24.97
N ASN A 268 -12.20 -8.69 -25.34
CA ASN A 268 -11.50 -7.54 -25.91
C ASN A 268 -10.57 -6.89 -24.89
N SER A 269 -11.05 -6.64 -23.67
CA SER A 269 -10.23 -6.02 -22.61
C SER A 269 -9.07 -6.93 -22.18
N ILE A 270 -9.29 -8.25 -22.13
CA ILE A 270 -8.23 -9.23 -21.84
C ILE A 270 -7.18 -9.20 -22.97
N SER A 271 -7.62 -9.32 -24.23
CA SER A 271 -6.70 -9.34 -25.38
C SER A 271 -5.94 -8.03 -25.53
N GLU A 272 -6.60 -6.88 -25.30
CA GLU A 272 -5.96 -5.57 -25.32
C GLU A 272 -4.86 -5.45 -24.27
N PHE A 273 -5.12 -5.92 -23.05
CA PHE A 273 -4.12 -5.92 -21.98
C PHE A 273 -2.94 -6.86 -22.27
N ASP A 274 -3.20 -8.05 -22.83
CA ASP A 274 -2.15 -9.01 -23.13
C ASP A 274 -1.28 -8.52 -24.31
N GLU A 275 -1.90 -8.00 -25.37
CA GLU A 275 -1.16 -7.33 -26.47
C GLU A 275 -0.37 -6.12 -25.96
N TYR A 276 -0.93 -5.37 -25.02
CA TYR A 276 -0.25 -4.26 -24.39
C TYR A 276 1.01 -4.73 -23.66
N LYS A 277 0.91 -5.72 -22.76
CA LYS A 277 2.06 -6.29 -22.04
C LYS A 277 3.18 -6.78 -22.97
N GLU A 278 2.84 -7.43 -24.09
CA GLU A 278 3.84 -7.86 -25.05
C GLU A 278 4.55 -6.69 -25.73
N LYS A 279 3.84 -5.61 -26.10
CA LYS A 279 4.44 -4.38 -26.64
C LYS A 279 5.39 -3.73 -25.65
N LEU A 280 5.08 -3.77 -24.34
CA LEU A 280 5.93 -3.16 -23.32
C LEU A 280 7.33 -3.80 -23.25
N LYS A 281 7.49 -5.06 -23.66
CA LYS A 281 8.80 -5.71 -23.74
C LYS A 281 9.68 -5.12 -24.84
N GLU A 282 9.07 -4.59 -25.89
CA GLU A 282 9.79 -3.90 -26.99
C GLU A 282 10.07 -2.43 -26.64
N GLU A 283 9.20 -1.81 -25.86
CA GLU A 283 9.26 -0.39 -25.50
C GLU A 283 10.18 -0.10 -24.31
N TYR A 284 10.21 -1.00 -23.33
CA TYR A 284 10.95 -0.85 -22.08
C TYR A 284 12.03 -1.91 -21.93
N PHE A 285 11.81 -2.90 -21.07
CA PHE A 285 12.77 -3.97 -20.80
C PHE A 285 12.21 -5.30 -21.31
N ALA A 286 12.96 -5.98 -22.19
CA ALA A 286 12.53 -7.27 -22.72
C ALA A 286 12.79 -8.39 -21.71
N THR A 287 13.82 -8.23 -20.86
CA THR A 287 14.21 -9.20 -19.85
C THR A 287 14.48 -8.57 -18.49
N TYR A 288 14.42 -9.39 -17.44
CA TYR A 288 14.77 -8.97 -16.09
C TYR A 288 16.22 -8.49 -15.98
N ASP A 289 17.15 -9.14 -16.67
CA ASP A 289 18.57 -8.78 -16.63
C ASP A 289 18.82 -7.40 -17.27
N GLU A 290 18.14 -7.08 -18.39
CA GLU A 290 18.18 -5.74 -19.00
C GLU A 290 17.65 -4.66 -18.05
N MET A 291 16.54 -4.94 -17.36
CA MET A 291 15.98 -4.04 -16.34
C MET A 291 16.96 -3.83 -15.18
N ASP A 292 17.57 -4.90 -14.67
CA ASP A 292 18.57 -4.82 -13.61
C ASP A 292 19.79 -3.99 -14.02
N GLU A 293 20.38 -4.26 -15.19
CA GLU A 293 21.53 -3.51 -15.70
C GLU A 293 21.23 -2.02 -15.85
N TYR A 294 20.04 -1.68 -16.36
CA TYR A 294 19.59 -0.29 -16.45
C TYR A 294 19.56 0.37 -15.08
N TYR A 295 18.85 -0.22 -14.11
CA TYR A 295 18.68 0.39 -12.79
C TYR A 295 19.98 0.42 -11.98
N LEU A 296 20.85 -0.58 -12.14
CA LEU A 296 22.16 -0.64 -11.49
C LEU A 296 23.03 0.57 -11.88
N GLU A 297 23.03 0.98 -13.14
CA GLU A 297 23.80 2.15 -13.59
C GLU A 297 23.02 3.46 -13.37
N HIS A 298 21.72 3.47 -13.66
CA HIS A 298 20.87 4.66 -13.53
C HIS A 298 20.82 5.15 -12.08
N THR A 299 20.78 4.23 -11.12
CA THR A 299 20.69 4.52 -9.68
C THR A 299 22.02 4.39 -8.93
N LYS A 300 23.12 4.33 -9.68
CA LYS A 300 24.47 4.36 -9.14
C LYS A 300 24.80 5.66 -8.43
N PHE A 301 25.32 5.56 -7.21
CA PHE A 301 25.75 6.67 -6.38
C PHE A 301 27.21 6.52 -5.94
N THR A 302 27.82 7.66 -5.61
CA THR A 302 29.14 7.72 -4.98
C THR A 302 29.11 8.82 -3.92
N SER A 303 29.32 8.42 -2.68
CA SER A 303 29.47 9.31 -1.53
C SER A 303 30.90 9.25 -0.99
N THR A 304 31.21 10.08 0.01
CA THR A 304 32.52 10.08 0.66
C THR A 304 32.84 8.79 1.41
N THR A 305 31.82 8.00 1.77
CA THR A 305 31.97 6.81 2.63
C THR A 305 31.53 5.51 1.99
N SER A 306 30.85 5.56 0.83
CA SER A 306 30.35 4.38 0.12
C SER A 306 29.99 4.72 -1.32
N SER A 307 30.07 3.73 -2.21
CA SER A 307 29.55 3.75 -3.57
C SER A 307 28.77 2.48 -3.82
N GLY A 308 27.71 2.56 -4.61
CA GLY A 308 26.85 1.42 -4.92
C GLY A 308 25.70 1.85 -5.82
N SER A 309 24.60 1.12 -5.76
CA SER A 309 23.36 1.45 -6.44
C SER A 309 22.19 1.40 -5.46
N THR A 310 21.23 2.32 -5.57
CA THR A 310 20.04 2.28 -4.71
C THR A 310 18.99 1.28 -5.19
N ILE A 311 19.15 0.74 -6.40
CA ILE A 311 18.42 -0.40 -6.95
C ILE A 311 19.44 -1.38 -7.54
N ASN A 312 19.42 -2.61 -7.05
CA ASN A 312 20.21 -3.74 -7.54
C ASN A 312 19.36 -5.00 -7.33
N PHE A 313 18.59 -5.34 -8.37
CA PHE A 313 17.59 -6.38 -8.30
C PHE A 313 18.23 -7.76 -8.32
N LEU A 314 19.20 -8.00 -9.20
CA LEU A 314 19.84 -9.31 -9.37
C LEU A 314 20.51 -9.78 -8.09
N GLU A 315 21.32 -8.92 -7.44
CA GLU A 315 21.97 -9.29 -6.19
C GLU A 315 20.97 -9.51 -5.05
N SER A 316 19.94 -8.64 -4.97
CA SER A 316 18.87 -8.80 -3.97
C SER A 316 18.16 -10.14 -4.13
N VAL A 317 17.76 -10.51 -5.35
CA VAL A 317 17.04 -11.76 -5.63
C VAL A 317 17.93 -12.99 -5.41
N ASN A 318 19.19 -12.95 -5.82
CA ASN A 318 20.12 -14.07 -5.58
C ASN A 318 20.35 -14.30 -4.08
N ASN A 319 20.49 -13.22 -3.30
CA ASN A 319 20.68 -13.32 -1.86
C ASN A 319 19.37 -13.72 -1.14
N LEU A 320 18.22 -13.30 -1.63
CA LEU A 320 16.90 -13.74 -1.17
C LEU A 320 16.69 -15.25 -1.42
N GLN A 321 16.98 -15.72 -2.63
CA GLN A 321 16.95 -17.14 -3.01
C GLN A 321 17.84 -17.96 -2.08
N LYS A 322 19.08 -17.51 -1.85
CA LYS A 322 20.01 -18.19 -0.95
C LYS A 322 19.54 -18.19 0.51
N HIS A 323 18.92 -17.11 0.97
CA HIS A 323 18.46 -16.96 2.34
C HIS A 323 17.28 -17.87 2.66
N PHE A 324 16.28 -17.92 1.79
CA PHE A 324 15.05 -18.69 1.98
C PHE A 324 15.08 -20.08 1.30
N GLY A 325 16.11 -20.38 0.53
CA GLY A 325 16.24 -21.66 -0.17
C GLY A 325 15.24 -21.84 -1.31
N TRP A 326 14.98 -20.77 -2.07
CA TRP A 326 14.00 -20.81 -3.16
C TRP A 326 14.41 -21.73 -4.30
N SER A 327 13.42 -22.39 -4.89
CA SER A 327 13.58 -23.08 -6.17
C SER A 327 13.77 -22.08 -7.30
N ASP A 328 14.35 -22.53 -8.41
CA ASP A 328 14.50 -21.70 -9.61
C ASP A 328 13.14 -21.20 -10.12
N VAL A 329 12.09 -22.02 -10.02
CA VAL A 329 10.71 -21.63 -10.40
C VAL A 329 10.20 -20.44 -9.58
N LYS A 330 10.39 -20.44 -8.25
CA LYS A 330 9.96 -19.30 -7.40
C LYS A 330 10.79 -18.06 -7.72
N THR A 331 12.09 -18.23 -7.88
CA THR A 331 13.02 -17.15 -8.27
C THR A 331 12.63 -16.51 -9.60
N ASP A 332 12.40 -17.32 -10.64
CA ASP A 332 12.00 -16.84 -11.97
C ASP A 332 10.61 -16.21 -11.95
N GLY A 333 9.68 -16.77 -11.18
CA GLY A 333 8.37 -16.17 -10.94
C GLY A 333 8.45 -14.78 -10.33
N PHE A 334 9.32 -14.58 -9.33
CA PHE A 334 9.54 -13.26 -8.72
C PHE A 334 10.22 -12.28 -9.68
N LYS A 335 11.23 -12.73 -10.44
CA LYS A 335 11.88 -11.91 -11.48
C LYS A 335 10.87 -11.42 -12.53
N ASN A 336 10.02 -12.32 -13.02
CA ASN A 336 8.98 -11.96 -13.99
C ASN A 336 7.97 -10.96 -13.40
N GLN A 337 7.53 -11.16 -12.15
CA GLN A 337 6.64 -10.21 -11.47
C GLN A 337 7.26 -8.81 -11.37
N MET A 338 8.55 -8.71 -11.04
CA MET A 338 9.27 -7.43 -10.96
C MET A 338 9.37 -6.75 -12.34
N LEU A 339 9.71 -7.51 -13.38
CA LEU A 339 9.78 -7.01 -14.76
C LEU A 339 8.43 -6.47 -15.23
N GLU A 340 7.36 -7.25 -15.07
CA GLU A 340 6.01 -6.86 -15.47
C GLU A 340 5.53 -5.62 -14.69
N MET A 341 5.75 -5.59 -13.38
CA MET A 341 5.37 -4.46 -12.53
C MET A 341 6.04 -3.16 -12.99
N ILE A 342 7.35 -3.18 -13.26
CA ILE A 342 8.09 -2.00 -13.71
C ILE A 342 7.64 -1.56 -15.10
N ASN A 343 7.56 -2.48 -16.07
CA ASN A 343 7.13 -2.15 -17.43
C ASN A 343 5.72 -1.54 -17.46
N LEU A 344 4.76 -2.15 -16.77
CA LEU A 344 3.39 -1.62 -16.66
C LEU A 344 3.33 -0.26 -15.95
N THR A 345 4.24 0.00 -15.00
CA THR A 345 4.30 1.31 -14.34
C THR A 345 4.83 2.38 -15.26
N LEU A 346 5.91 2.10 -15.99
CA LEU A 346 6.49 3.04 -16.94
C LEU A 346 5.48 3.42 -18.03
N SER A 347 4.72 2.43 -18.51
CA SER A 347 3.77 2.62 -19.60
C SER A 347 2.61 3.57 -19.28
N ILE A 348 2.24 3.70 -18.00
CA ILE A 348 1.16 4.59 -17.55
C ILE A 348 1.67 5.88 -16.90
N THR A 349 2.98 6.12 -16.86
CA THR A 349 3.59 7.29 -16.18
C THR A 349 4.32 8.25 -17.10
N LYS A 350 4.16 8.10 -18.42
CA LYS A 350 4.76 8.96 -19.45
C LYS A 350 4.22 10.39 -19.42
N TRP A 351 5.13 11.36 -19.48
CA TRP A 351 4.77 12.76 -19.73
C TRP A 351 5.22 13.20 -21.12
N ASP A 352 4.27 13.52 -22.01
CA ASP A 352 4.57 13.89 -23.41
C ASP A 352 5.62 12.96 -24.06
N GLU A 353 5.42 11.64 -23.95
CA GLU A 353 6.33 10.56 -24.41
C GLU A 353 7.66 10.40 -23.66
N GLN A 354 7.89 11.10 -22.54
CA GLN A 354 9.09 10.95 -21.72
C GLN A 354 8.86 10.11 -20.46
N ASP A 355 9.76 9.16 -20.20
CA ASP A 355 9.71 8.25 -19.04
C ASP A 355 10.29 8.88 -17.77
N TYR A 356 9.67 9.98 -17.34
CA TYR A 356 10.12 10.73 -16.17
C TYR A 356 10.00 9.97 -14.84
N PHE A 357 9.20 8.90 -14.80
CA PHE A 357 9.11 8.00 -13.65
C PHE A 357 10.46 7.39 -13.26
N LEU A 358 11.36 7.19 -14.24
CA LEU A 358 12.74 6.71 -14.00
C LEU A 358 13.55 7.68 -13.11
N TYR A 359 13.16 8.96 -13.04
CA TYR A 359 13.79 9.99 -12.21
C TYR A 359 12.95 10.34 -10.96
N TYR A 360 11.92 9.53 -10.69
CA TYR A 360 11.08 9.60 -9.51
C TYR A 360 11.27 8.39 -8.61
N PHE A 361 11.28 7.19 -9.19
CA PHE A 361 11.51 5.96 -8.45
C PHE A 361 13.00 5.82 -8.12
N PHE A 362 13.32 6.11 -6.87
CA PHE A 362 14.68 6.36 -6.42
C PHE A 362 15.38 5.15 -5.84
N ALA A 363 14.64 4.27 -5.16
CA ALA A 363 15.24 3.13 -4.50
C ALA A 363 14.23 2.01 -4.24
N LEU A 364 14.75 0.79 -4.20
CA LEU A 364 14.05 -0.40 -3.75
C LEU A 364 15.00 -1.23 -2.92
N VAL A 365 14.69 -1.39 -1.64
CA VAL A 365 15.51 -2.15 -0.69
C VAL A 365 14.74 -3.39 -0.27
N ILE A 366 15.27 -4.57 -0.61
CA ILE A 366 14.81 -5.84 -0.05
C ILE A 366 15.69 -6.17 1.16
N SER A 367 15.09 -6.26 2.35
CA SER A 367 15.80 -6.42 3.62
C SER A 367 15.58 -7.81 4.23
N PRO A 368 16.60 -8.45 4.85
CA PRO A 368 16.37 -9.62 5.69
C PRO A 368 15.72 -9.27 7.04
N ASP A 369 15.56 -7.98 7.38
CA ASP A 369 15.05 -7.56 8.68
C ASP A 369 13.53 -7.78 8.74
N TYR A 370 13.06 -8.27 9.90
CA TYR A 370 11.64 -8.31 10.25
C TYR A 370 11.48 -8.20 11.78
N PRO A 371 10.76 -7.19 12.30
CA PRO A 371 10.26 -6.01 11.57
C PRO A 371 11.40 -5.22 10.92
N LEU A 372 11.08 -4.35 9.95
CA LEU A 372 12.06 -3.46 9.33
C LEU A 372 12.73 -2.55 10.39
N SER A 373 14.03 -2.31 10.25
CA SER A 373 14.79 -1.46 11.19
C SER A 373 14.22 -0.04 11.25
N GLY A 374 14.13 0.52 12.45
CA GLY A 374 13.61 1.87 12.68
C GLY A 374 12.08 1.98 12.67
N THR A 375 11.37 0.87 12.54
CA THR A 375 9.90 0.83 12.47
C THR A 375 9.28 0.09 13.67
N GLN A 376 7.94 0.06 13.74
CA GLN A 376 7.20 -0.62 14.80
C GLN A 376 7.19 -2.15 14.59
N GLU A 377 6.81 -2.89 15.64
CA GLU A 377 6.64 -4.35 15.53
C GLU A 377 5.63 -4.72 14.44
N GLY A 378 5.95 -5.76 13.66
CA GLY A 378 5.09 -6.25 12.58
C GLY A 378 5.27 -5.56 11.23
N VAL A 379 6.09 -4.49 11.14
CA VAL A 379 6.26 -3.76 9.87
C VAL A 379 7.01 -4.58 8.82
N MET A 380 6.34 -4.87 7.70
CA MET A 380 6.88 -5.69 6.60
C MET A 380 7.35 -4.88 5.40
N ALA A 381 6.74 -3.73 5.16
CA ALA A 381 7.08 -2.87 4.06
C ALA A 381 6.69 -1.43 4.37
N TYR A 382 7.31 -0.50 3.64
CA TYR A 382 6.88 0.88 3.57
C TYR A 382 7.36 1.55 2.29
N THR A 383 6.60 2.55 1.88
CA THR A 383 6.97 3.53 0.88
C THR A 383 7.26 4.87 1.55
N SER A 384 8.37 5.50 1.18
CA SER A 384 8.71 6.86 1.59
C SER A 384 8.67 7.78 0.38
N SER A 385 7.85 8.83 0.45
CA SER A 385 7.80 9.89 -0.55
C SER A 385 8.42 11.16 0.00
N TYR A 386 9.26 11.81 -0.81
CA TYR A 386 9.85 13.11 -0.49
C TYR A 386 8.97 14.21 -1.05
N PHE A 387 8.72 15.26 -0.26
CA PHE A 387 7.89 16.38 -0.66
C PHE A 387 8.71 17.66 -0.79
N TYR A 388 8.38 18.45 -1.80
CA TYR A 388 8.99 19.74 -2.07
C TYR A 388 7.91 20.81 -1.98
N ASN A 389 8.07 21.72 -1.01
CA ASN A 389 7.17 22.84 -0.80
C ASN A 389 7.97 24.15 -0.77
N ASN A 390 7.70 25.04 -1.72
CA ASN A 390 8.25 26.37 -1.74
C ASN A 390 7.21 27.40 -2.21
N SER A 391 7.57 28.68 -2.26
CA SER A 391 6.67 29.76 -2.69
C SER A 391 6.26 29.73 -4.16
N ILE A 392 6.83 28.82 -4.96
CA ILE A 392 6.64 28.74 -6.42
C ILE A 392 5.68 27.60 -6.76
N TYR A 393 5.87 26.41 -6.18
CA TYR A 393 4.98 25.27 -6.34
C TYR A 393 5.18 24.23 -5.23
N THR A 394 4.18 23.36 -5.08
CA THR A 394 4.23 22.21 -4.17
C THR A 394 4.12 20.90 -4.95
N SER A 395 4.98 19.94 -4.66
CA SER A 395 5.12 18.71 -5.45
C SER A 395 5.74 17.56 -4.67
N THR A 396 5.43 16.32 -5.03
CA THR A 396 6.30 15.18 -4.66
C THR A 396 7.62 15.26 -5.42
N ALA A 397 8.67 14.68 -4.87
CA ALA A 397 10.02 14.77 -5.42
C ALA A 397 10.47 13.42 -5.96
N PHE A 398 10.53 12.41 -5.10
CA PHE A 398 10.94 11.05 -5.45
C PHE A 398 10.45 10.11 -4.36
N ALA A 399 10.41 8.83 -4.66
CA ALA A 399 9.94 7.82 -3.72
C ALA A 399 10.86 6.60 -3.66
N SER A 400 10.86 5.93 -2.52
CA SER A 400 11.60 4.70 -2.27
C SER A 400 10.72 3.66 -1.61
N ILE A 401 10.95 2.39 -1.95
CA ILE A 401 10.30 1.24 -1.32
C ILE A 401 11.32 0.50 -0.45
N VAL A 402 10.91 0.11 0.76
CA VAL A 402 11.63 -0.86 1.58
C VAL A 402 10.69 -2.00 1.90
N VAL A 403 11.13 -3.22 1.61
CA VAL A 403 10.33 -4.44 1.81
C VAL A 403 11.17 -5.51 2.51
N SER A 404 10.57 -6.20 3.46
CA SER A 404 11.18 -7.35 4.13
C SER A 404 11.12 -8.57 3.20
N GLY A 405 12.20 -9.32 3.07
CA GLY A 405 12.20 -10.59 2.37
C GLY A 405 11.18 -11.58 2.94
N LYS A 406 10.79 -11.42 4.21
CA LYS A 406 9.74 -12.23 4.84
C LYS A 406 8.37 -12.03 4.17
N SER A 407 8.01 -10.83 3.72
CA SER A 407 6.71 -10.64 3.05
C SER A 407 6.67 -11.30 1.69
N ILE A 408 7.81 -11.33 1.00
CA ILE A 408 7.96 -11.97 -0.32
C ILE A 408 8.00 -13.51 -0.20
N ASP A 409 8.50 -14.04 0.93
CA ASP A 409 8.55 -15.49 1.18
C ASP A 409 7.32 -16.06 1.90
N MET A 410 6.38 -15.21 2.35
CA MET A 410 5.33 -15.61 3.29
C MET A 410 4.47 -16.79 2.82
N PHE A 411 4.16 -16.82 1.52
CA PHE A 411 3.29 -17.82 0.91
C PHE A 411 4.04 -18.59 -0.18
N SER A 412 3.75 -19.88 -0.31
CA SER A 412 4.35 -20.69 -1.36
C SER A 412 3.59 -20.57 -2.69
N ASP A 413 2.27 -20.38 -2.62
CA ASP A 413 1.38 -20.15 -3.76
C ASP A 413 0.16 -19.28 -3.39
N ALA A 414 -0.59 -18.88 -4.41
CA ALA A 414 -1.76 -18.01 -4.30
C ALA A 414 -2.90 -18.62 -3.47
N SER A 415 -3.03 -19.95 -3.45
CA SER A 415 -4.08 -20.66 -2.71
C SER A 415 -3.81 -20.69 -1.20
N GLU A 416 -2.54 -20.57 -0.80
CA GLU A 416 -2.12 -20.47 0.60
C GLU A 416 -2.21 -19.05 1.18
N ASN A 417 -2.53 -18.04 0.37
CA ASN A 417 -2.66 -16.65 0.79
C ASN A 417 -3.93 -16.43 1.65
N ASP A 418 -3.85 -16.80 2.92
CA ASP A 418 -4.95 -16.72 3.89
C ASP A 418 -5.42 -15.28 4.15
N GLN A 419 -4.55 -14.30 3.90
CA GLN A 419 -4.86 -12.88 3.99
C GLN A 419 -5.81 -12.44 2.87
N TYR A 420 -5.57 -12.89 1.63
CA TYR A 420 -6.54 -12.69 0.54
C TYR A 420 -7.88 -13.36 0.85
N GLN A 421 -7.87 -14.59 1.40
CA GLN A 421 -9.11 -15.30 1.78
C GLN A 421 -9.93 -14.55 2.84
N GLN A 422 -9.27 -13.74 3.67
CA GLN A 422 -9.88 -12.89 4.69
C GLN A 422 -10.15 -11.46 4.20
N PHE A 423 -10.04 -11.23 2.90
CA PHE A 423 -10.20 -9.93 2.24
C PHE A 423 -9.19 -8.88 2.69
N TRP A 424 -8.06 -9.26 3.29
CA TRP A 424 -7.04 -8.30 3.69
C TRP A 424 -6.39 -7.64 2.47
N TRP A 425 -5.97 -8.47 1.51
CA TRP A 425 -5.47 -8.06 0.20
C TRP A 425 -6.57 -8.13 -0.86
N SER A 426 -6.44 -7.31 -1.88
CA SER A 426 -7.27 -7.29 -3.11
C SER A 426 -6.88 -8.34 -4.15
N THR A 427 -5.72 -8.98 -3.99
CA THR A 427 -5.17 -9.96 -4.92
C THR A 427 -4.64 -11.19 -4.19
N PRO A 428 -4.78 -12.40 -4.76
CA PRO A 428 -4.20 -13.62 -4.20
C PRO A 428 -2.70 -13.73 -4.46
N ASN A 429 -2.12 -12.86 -5.31
CA ASN A 429 -0.70 -12.89 -5.66
C ASN A 429 0.20 -12.84 -4.40
N ILE A 430 1.15 -13.77 -4.32
CA ILE A 430 2.03 -13.94 -3.15
C ILE A 430 3.05 -12.80 -2.96
N TYR A 431 3.21 -11.95 -3.98
CA TYR A 431 4.04 -10.75 -3.96
C TYR A 431 3.22 -9.48 -3.75
N ALA A 432 1.94 -9.58 -3.36
CA ALA A 432 1.02 -8.44 -3.17
C ALA A 432 1.65 -7.25 -2.46
N THR A 433 2.48 -7.48 -1.43
CA THR A 433 3.17 -6.39 -0.70
C THR A 433 4.02 -5.50 -1.61
N ILE A 434 4.83 -6.03 -2.54
CA ILE A 434 5.68 -5.17 -3.37
C ILE A 434 4.87 -4.38 -4.41
N ASN A 435 3.84 -5.01 -4.98
CA ASN A 435 2.92 -4.34 -5.90
C ASN A 435 2.13 -3.24 -5.17
N HIS A 436 1.69 -3.51 -3.95
CA HIS A 436 1.03 -2.52 -3.09
C HIS A 436 1.92 -1.29 -2.86
N GLU A 437 3.18 -1.49 -2.45
CA GLU A 437 4.11 -0.37 -2.25
C GLU A 437 4.39 0.40 -3.55
N MET A 438 4.48 -0.29 -4.69
CA MET A 438 4.59 0.38 -5.99
C MET A 438 3.34 1.20 -6.32
N GLY A 439 2.16 0.77 -5.88
CA GLY A 439 0.94 1.55 -5.94
C GLY A 439 1.03 2.88 -5.17
N HIS A 440 1.67 2.90 -4.00
CA HIS A 440 1.95 4.16 -3.29
C HIS A 440 2.97 5.05 -4.01
N VAL A 441 4.01 4.45 -4.61
CA VAL A 441 4.95 5.19 -5.46
C VAL A 441 4.20 5.84 -6.63
N LEU A 442 3.29 5.10 -7.26
CA LEU A 442 2.49 5.60 -8.36
C LEU A 442 1.55 6.73 -7.91
N ASP A 443 0.83 6.59 -6.79
CA ASP A 443 -0.01 7.65 -6.25
C ASP A 443 0.81 8.92 -5.96
N GLY A 444 1.98 8.77 -5.33
CA GLY A 444 2.93 9.86 -5.13
C GLY A 444 3.41 10.50 -6.45
N TYR A 445 3.59 9.70 -7.50
CA TYR A 445 3.97 10.21 -8.83
C TYR A 445 2.86 11.06 -9.43
N LEU A 446 1.58 10.80 -9.16
CA LEU A 446 0.49 11.68 -9.61
C LEU A 446 0.71 13.14 -9.15
N GLY A 447 1.20 13.29 -7.91
CA GLY A 447 1.55 14.56 -7.27
C GLY A 447 2.87 15.22 -7.74
N ILE A 448 3.63 14.63 -8.67
CA ILE A 448 4.85 15.30 -9.20
C ILE A 448 4.49 16.30 -10.30
N THR A 449 5.03 17.52 -10.23
CA THR A 449 4.88 18.55 -11.27
C THR A 449 5.95 18.39 -12.35
N LEU A 450 5.66 18.89 -13.56
CA LEU A 450 6.60 18.84 -14.68
C LEU A 450 7.91 19.59 -14.38
N GLU A 451 7.82 20.72 -13.67
CA GLU A 451 8.97 21.51 -13.24
C GLU A 451 9.88 20.69 -12.32
N LYS A 452 9.26 19.95 -11.38
CA LYS A 452 10.01 19.16 -10.41
C LYS A 452 10.70 17.98 -11.07
N VAL A 453 10.02 17.25 -11.95
CA VAL A 453 10.62 16.09 -12.59
C VAL A 453 11.74 16.47 -13.57
N LYS A 454 11.57 17.58 -14.32
CA LYS A 454 12.67 18.16 -15.12
C LYS A 454 13.85 18.59 -14.24
N SER A 455 13.59 19.05 -13.02
CA SER A 455 14.64 19.35 -12.05
C SER A 455 15.36 18.09 -11.57
N ASN A 456 14.61 17.01 -11.29
CA ASN A 456 15.20 15.73 -10.91
C ASN A 456 16.11 15.18 -12.00
N VAL A 457 15.69 15.20 -13.28
CA VAL A 457 16.53 14.78 -14.41
C VAL A 457 17.89 15.50 -14.39
N ARG A 458 17.89 16.82 -14.20
CA ARG A 458 19.13 17.63 -14.15
C ARG A 458 19.98 17.37 -12.91
N THR A 459 19.37 16.96 -11.79
CA THR A 459 20.03 16.84 -10.48
C THR A 459 20.11 15.40 -9.98
N TRP A 460 19.84 14.42 -10.84
CA TRP A 460 19.62 13.04 -10.45
C TRP A 460 20.79 12.44 -9.66
N LYS A 461 22.02 12.62 -10.16
CA LYS A 461 23.22 12.15 -9.46
C LYS A 461 23.44 12.86 -8.11
N THR A 462 23.04 14.12 -7.98
CA THR A 462 23.07 14.83 -6.69
C THR A 462 22.04 14.27 -5.72
N ILE A 463 20.83 13.96 -6.20
CA ILE A 463 19.77 13.31 -5.41
C ILE A 463 20.26 11.96 -4.89
N LEU A 464 20.83 11.12 -5.77
CA LEU A 464 21.44 9.83 -5.44
C LEU A 464 22.53 9.96 -4.38
N ASN A 465 23.55 10.79 -4.64
CA ASN A 465 24.69 10.92 -3.74
C ASN A 465 24.32 11.49 -2.36
N SER A 466 23.24 12.28 -2.28
CA SER A 466 22.80 12.92 -1.03
C SER A 466 21.88 12.04 -0.19
N ASN A 467 21.10 11.17 -0.81
CA ASN A 467 20.01 10.44 -0.14
C ASN A 467 20.20 8.92 -0.07
N ALA A 468 21.09 8.34 -0.88
CA ALA A 468 21.25 6.87 -0.97
C ALA A 468 21.53 6.20 0.39
N LEU A 469 22.36 6.81 1.24
CA LEU A 469 22.72 6.24 2.53
C LEU A 469 21.67 6.46 3.64
N SER A 470 20.59 7.19 3.35
CA SER A 470 19.51 7.46 4.30
C SER A 470 18.21 6.74 3.99
N ILE A 471 18.13 5.97 2.89
CA ILE A 471 16.90 5.26 2.50
C ILE A 471 16.47 4.27 3.58
N TYR A 472 17.44 3.49 4.08
CA TYR A 472 17.19 2.46 5.07
C TYR A 472 18.40 2.28 5.98
N GLU A 473 18.16 2.20 7.29
CA GLU A 473 19.23 2.05 8.29
C GLU A 473 19.58 0.60 8.63
N GLY A 474 18.75 -0.36 8.17
CA GLY A 474 18.94 -1.78 8.42
C GLY A 474 19.83 -2.48 7.39
N LYS A 475 19.69 -3.80 7.31
CA LYS A 475 20.42 -4.64 6.36
C LYS A 475 19.70 -4.70 5.02
N SER A 476 20.45 -4.77 3.92
CA SER A 476 19.91 -5.02 2.60
C SER A 476 20.43 -6.36 2.08
N PHE A 477 19.63 -7.05 1.28
CA PHE A 477 20.11 -8.18 0.48
C PHE A 477 21.00 -7.72 -0.67
N ALA A 478 20.87 -6.47 -1.14
CA ALA A 478 21.70 -5.92 -2.23
C ALA A 478 23.12 -5.57 -1.79
N ASP A 479 23.30 -5.18 -0.52
CA ASP A 479 24.57 -4.78 0.05
C ASP A 479 24.48 -5.04 1.56
N GLY A 480 25.35 -5.88 2.10
CA GLY A 480 25.26 -6.43 3.47
C GLY A 480 25.17 -5.41 4.62
N SER A 481 25.24 -4.10 4.36
CA SER A 481 24.67 -3.03 5.21
C SER A 481 24.70 -1.65 4.54
N PHE A 482 23.58 -0.91 4.53
CA PHE A 482 23.59 0.57 4.40
C PHE A 482 24.07 1.16 5.74
N LYS A 483 25.34 0.99 6.08
CA LYS A 483 25.88 1.55 7.32
C LYS A 483 25.97 3.07 7.18
N LYS A 484 25.01 3.78 7.78
CA LYS A 484 25.23 5.14 8.29
C LYS A 484 26.45 5.03 9.20
N ASN A 485 27.59 5.58 8.79
CA ASN A 485 28.77 5.65 9.64
C ASN A 485 28.35 6.34 10.93
N ASN A 486 28.21 5.55 11.99
CA ASN A 486 27.88 6.06 13.29
C ASN A 486 29.10 6.86 13.71
N ILE A 487 29.02 8.20 13.63
CA ILE A 487 30.07 9.11 14.12
C ILE A 487 30.40 8.75 15.58
N ALA A 488 29.46 8.16 16.32
CA ALA A 488 29.67 7.55 17.63
C ALA A 488 30.79 6.49 17.67
N THR A 489 31.05 5.71 16.62
CA THR A 489 32.14 4.72 16.60
C THR A 489 33.50 5.38 16.36
N ILE A 490 33.57 6.42 15.53
CA ILE A 490 34.79 7.24 15.34
C ILE A 490 35.08 8.06 16.61
N VAL A 491 34.05 8.61 17.26
CA VAL A 491 34.16 9.30 18.54
C VAL A 491 34.50 8.33 19.67
N ALA A 492 33.93 7.13 19.73
CA ALA A 492 34.29 6.11 20.73
C ALA A 492 35.72 5.59 20.54
N SER A 493 36.20 5.47 19.30
CA SER A 493 37.60 5.14 18.99
C SER A 493 38.54 6.26 19.43
N SER A 494 38.14 7.53 19.21
CA SER A 494 38.92 8.71 19.57
C SER A 494 38.93 8.98 21.09
N VAL A 495 37.79 8.76 21.76
CA VAL A 495 37.65 8.86 23.23
C VAL A 495 38.34 7.67 23.92
N GLY A 496 38.37 6.50 23.30
CA GLY A 496 39.17 5.35 23.77
C GLY A 496 40.68 5.59 23.68
N LEU A 497 41.14 6.24 22.60
CA LEU A 497 42.56 6.64 22.44
C LEU A 497 42.97 7.75 23.43
N ILE A 498 42.13 8.77 23.63
CA ILE A 498 42.37 9.85 24.59
C ILE A 498 42.25 9.32 26.04
N GLY A 499 41.27 8.47 26.33
CA GLY A 499 41.09 7.82 27.63
C GLY A 499 42.23 6.84 27.96
N GLY A 500 42.77 6.14 26.98
CA GLY A 500 43.96 5.29 27.12
C GLY A 500 45.24 6.09 27.42
N LEU A 501 45.41 7.25 26.78
CA LEU A 501 46.54 8.15 27.04
C LEU A 501 46.45 8.80 28.43
N VAL A 502 45.27 9.25 28.86
CA VAL A 502 45.06 9.86 30.19
C VAL A 502 45.14 8.80 31.30
N GLY A 503 44.56 7.61 31.08
CA GLY A 503 44.63 6.50 32.04
C GLY A 503 46.05 5.94 32.22
N GLY A 504 46.80 5.81 31.13
CA GLY A 504 48.21 5.40 31.17
C GLY A 504 49.10 6.41 31.91
N SER A 505 48.85 7.72 31.70
CA SER A 505 49.57 8.81 32.38
C SER A 505 49.33 8.82 33.89
N LEU A 506 48.09 8.56 34.33
CA LEU A 506 47.72 8.50 35.75
C LEU A 506 48.31 7.26 36.45
N ILE A 507 48.29 6.10 35.80
CA ILE A 507 48.92 4.88 36.35
C ILE A 507 50.44 5.07 36.48
N PHE A 508 51.09 5.71 35.51
CA PHE A 508 52.52 6.03 35.58
C PHE A 508 52.83 7.04 36.71
N TYR A 509 52.00 8.06 36.90
CA TYR A 509 52.14 9.03 38.00
C TYR A 509 52.04 8.36 39.39
N PHE A 510 51.09 7.44 39.58
CA PHE A 510 50.92 6.71 40.85
C PHE A 510 52.00 5.65 41.11
N LEU A 511 52.61 5.08 40.06
CA LEU A 511 53.70 4.11 40.20
C LEU A 511 55.05 4.78 40.46
N VAL A 512 55.30 5.95 39.88
CA VAL A 512 56.58 6.69 40.03
C VAL A 512 56.59 7.54 41.30
N ILE A 513 55.46 8.09 41.72
CA ILE A 513 55.34 8.91 42.94
C ILE A 513 54.79 8.05 44.08
N LYS A 514 55.54 7.02 44.48
CA LYS A 514 55.34 6.43 45.81
C LYS A 514 55.98 7.37 46.84
N PRO A 515 55.22 7.97 47.78
CA PRO A 515 55.82 8.74 48.85
C PRO A 515 56.67 7.80 49.71
N LYS A 516 57.96 8.11 49.83
CA LYS A 516 58.87 7.42 50.76
C LYS A 516 58.23 7.45 52.15
N ARG A 517 57.74 6.29 52.62
CA ARG A 517 57.29 6.13 54.02
C ARG A 517 58.47 6.49 54.92
N LYS A 518 58.32 7.57 55.70
CA LYS A 518 59.23 7.92 56.79
C LYS A 518 59.34 6.71 57.72
N LYS A 519 60.56 6.21 57.93
CA LYS A 519 60.86 5.30 59.04
C LYS A 519 60.61 6.07 60.34
N LYS A 520 59.73 5.54 61.20
CA LYS A 520 59.67 5.93 62.61
C LYS A 520 60.99 5.53 63.26
N GLN A 521 61.63 6.48 63.96
CA GLN A 521 62.45 6.22 65.13
C GLN A 521 61.58 6.52 66.35
#